data_AF-A0A845DT09-F1
#
_entry.id   AF-A0A845DT09-F1
#
_cell.length_a   1.000
_cell.length_b   1.000
_cell.length_c   1.000
_cell.angle_alpha   90.00
_cell.angle_beta   90.00
_cell.angle_gamma   90.00
#
_symmetry.space_group_name_H-M   'P 1'
#
loop_
_entity.id
_entity.type
_entity.pdbx_description
1 polymer ?
#
loop_
_entity_poly.entity_id
_entity_poly.type
_entity_poly.pdbx_seq_one_letter_code
_entity_poly.pdbx_strand_id
1 'polypeptide(L)'
;MGKQKVILKTIIFLLAVVGVITLMVFVQSGDNETNNSLMVKWDQYMDTKGYNPIEVHQTSEHFIFSTFLNEERNQLGVLEYSEGEVIANTSEIKEDSTMSYVFLDGDYRNYLGVRFNESMNDIGKLVVETKDGNKITHDLYNREDGSTRSNILIETSFGEEDLRNLILISKSGEMLYKQEVE
;
A
#
# COMPACT_ATOMS: atom_id res chain seq x y z
N MET A 1 64.40 -13.13 -20.70
CA MET A 1 63.82 -11.78 -20.48
C MET A 1 62.43 -11.55 -21.13
N GLY A 2 61.73 -12.58 -21.65
CA GLY A 2 60.40 -12.41 -22.26
C GLY A 2 59.20 -12.57 -21.32
N LYS A 3 59.27 -13.47 -20.33
CA LYS A 3 58.13 -13.84 -19.47
C LYS A 3 57.75 -12.76 -18.43
N GLN A 4 58.72 -12.01 -17.90
CA GLN A 4 58.45 -10.91 -16.95
C GLN A 4 57.69 -9.74 -17.59
N LYS A 5 57.97 -9.41 -18.86
CA LYS A 5 57.25 -8.35 -19.59
C LYS A 5 55.80 -8.74 -19.90
N VAL A 6 55.53 -10.03 -20.09
CA VAL A 6 54.16 -10.53 -20.29
C VAL A 6 53.37 -10.45 -18.98
N ILE A 7 53.94 -10.91 -17.86
CA ILE A 7 53.30 -10.83 -16.54
C ILE A 7 52.97 -9.38 -16.15
N LEU A 8 53.90 -8.45 -16.37
CA LEU A 8 53.68 -7.04 -16.06
C LEU A 8 52.54 -6.43 -16.92
N LYS A 9 52.47 -6.78 -18.21
CA LYS A 9 51.36 -6.35 -19.09
C LYS A 9 50.02 -6.96 -18.68
N THR A 10 50.01 -8.22 -18.23
CA THR A 10 48.79 -8.87 -17.72
C THR A 10 48.29 -8.22 -16.42
N ILE A 11 49.19 -7.83 -15.52
CA ILE A 11 48.83 -7.13 -14.27
C ILE A 11 48.27 -5.73 -14.55
N ILE A 12 48.89 -4.97 -15.44
CA ILE A 12 48.40 -3.64 -15.84
C ILE A 12 47.03 -3.75 -16.51
N PHE A 13 46.84 -4.75 -17.38
CA PHE A 13 45.55 -5.01 -18.01
C PHE A 13 44.48 -5.41 -16.98
N LEU A 14 44.81 -6.26 -16.01
CA LEU A 14 43.88 -6.61 -14.93
C LEU A 14 43.51 -5.41 -14.06
N LEU A 15 44.45 -4.54 -13.72
CA LEU A 15 44.18 -3.33 -12.94
C LEU A 15 43.32 -2.33 -13.72
N ALA A 16 43.51 -2.22 -15.04
CA ALA A 16 42.66 -1.39 -15.90
C ALA A 16 41.24 -1.96 -16.00
N VAL A 17 41.08 -3.29 -16.11
CA VAL A 17 39.77 -3.94 -16.13
C VAL A 17 39.06 -3.78 -14.79
N VAL A 18 39.75 -3.99 -13.67
CA VAL A 18 39.18 -3.75 -12.33
C VAL A 18 38.83 -2.28 -12.14
N GLY A 19 39.67 -1.36 -12.61
CA GLY A 19 39.41 0.09 -12.57
C GLY A 19 38.21 0.54 -13.40
N VAL A 20 38.01 -0.06 -14.58
CA VAL A 20 36.84 0.20 -15.44
C VAL A 20 35.57 -0.45 -14.86
N ILE A 21 35.68 -1.62 -14.24
CA ILE A 21 34.54 -2.26 -13.55
C ILE A 21 34.15 -1.46 -12.31
N THR A 22 35.10 -0.98 -11.49
CA THR A 22 34.76 -0.10 -10.37
C THR A 22 34.19 1.23 -10.85
N LEU A 23 34.74 1.85 -11.90
CA LEU A 23 34.14 3.04 -12.50
C LEU A 23 32.74 2.77 -13.06
N MET A 24 32.47 1.64 -13.71
CA MET A 24 31.11 1.30 -14.18
C MET A 24 30.14 1.03 -13.03
N VAL A 25 30.59 0.42 -11.93
CA VAL A 25 29.78 0.27 -10.70
C VAL A 25 29.50 1.63 -10.07
N PHE A 26 30.47 2.56 -10.07
CA PHE A 26 30.26 3.93 -9.57
C PHE A 26 29.48 4.83 -10.53
N VAL A 27 29.56 4.61 -11.85
CA VAL A 27 28.82 5.40 -12.86
C VAL A 27 27.38 4.90 -13.01
N GLN A 28 27.09 3.61 -12.80
CA GLN A 28 25.71 3.15 -12.55
C GLN A 28 25.18 3.59 -11.18
N SER A 29 26.06 3.90 -10.23
CA SER A 29 25.72 4.57 -8.98
C SER A 29 25.77 6.11 -9.11
N GLY A 30 25.96 6.62 -10.34
CA GLY A 30 26.28 7.99 -10.68
C GLY A 30 25.15 8.77 -11.35
N ASP A 31 24.01 8.13 -11.65
CA ASP A 31 22.72 8.80 -11.78
C ASP A 31 22.15 9.05 -10.38
N ASN A 32 22.95 9.76 -9.59
CA ASN A 32 22.67 10.19 -8.23
C ASN A 32 22.07 11.60 -8.28
N GLU A 33 21.10 11.81 -9.17
CA GLU A 33 20.03 12.74 -8.86
C GLU A 33 19.13 12.01 -7.89
N THR A 34 19.44 12.19 -6.61
CA THR A 34 18.65 11.79 -5.44
C THR A 34 17.19 12.14 -5.70
N ASN A 35 16.44 11.19 -6.27
CA ASN A 35 15.01 11.32 -6.43
C ASN A 35 14.42 11.04 -5.04
N ASN A 36 14.60 12.02 -4.15
CA ASN A 36 14.26 12.00 -2.74
C ASN A 36 12.74 12.19 -2.56
N SER A 37 11.95 11.79 -3.57
CA SER A 37 10.51 11.93 -3.54
C SER A 37 9.95 10.95 -2.51
N LEU A 38 8.99 11.43 -1.71
CA LEU A 38 8.34 10.65 -0.67
C LEU A 38 7.81 9.30 -1.20
N MET A 39 7.31 9.29 -2.44
CA MET A 39 6.82 8.09 -3.12
C MET A 39 7.90 7.04 -3.32
N VAL A 40 9.12 7.42 -3.73
CA VAL A 40 10.23 6.45 -3.92
C VAL A 40 10.64 5.81 -2.60
N LYS A 41 10.69 6.58 -1.51
CA LYS A 41 11.02 6.04 -0.17
C LYS A 41 9.91 5.13 0.36
N TRP A 42 8.67 5.48 0.08
CA TRP A 42 7.51 4.66 0.40
C TRP A 42 7.51 3.35 -0.40
N ASP A 43 7.72 3.39 -1.72
CA ASP A 43 7.84 2.20 -2.58
C ASP A 43 8.89 1.23 -2.02
N GLN A 44 10.09 1.75 -1.71
CA GLN A 44 11.17 0.98 -1.11
C GLN A 44 10.80 0.36 0.25
N TYR A 45 10.05 1.10 1.07
CA TYR A 45 9.54 0.60 2.34
C TYR A 45 8.54 -0.55 2.14
N MET A 46 7.59 -0.39 1.22
CA MET A 46 6.58 -1.42 0.89
C MET A 46 7.24 -2.71 0.42
N ASP A 47 8.19 -2.60 -0.52
CA ASP A 47 8.96 -3.73 -1.04
C ASP A 47 9.75 -4.44 0.07
N THR A 48 10.43 -3.67 0.93
CA THR A 48 11.22 -4.23 2.04
C THR A 48 10.36 -5.00 3.04
N LYS A 49 9.08 -4.62 3.19
CA LYS A 49 8.13 -5.27 4.10
C LYS A 49 7.35 -6.40 3.44
N GLY A 50 7.48 -6.59 2.13
CA GLY A 50 6.65 -7.53 1.37
C GLY A 50 5.18 -7.13 1.36
N TYR A 51 4.90 -5.82 1.30
CA TYR A 51 3.56 -5.28 1.23
C TYR A 51 3.20 -4.99 -0.23
N ASN A 52 2.07 -5.51 -0.68
CA ASN A 52 1.51 -5.26 -2.00
C ASN A 52 0.49 -4.11 -1.88
N PRO A 53 0.82 -2.87 -2.31
CA PRO A 53 -0.11 -1.75 -2.21
C PRO A 53 -1.35 -1.97 -3.08
N ILE A 54 -2.51 -1.58 -2.55
CA ILE A 54 -3.80 -1.72 -3.20
C ILE A 54 -4.35 -0.35 -3.63
N GLU A 55 -4.42 0.58 -2.69
CA GLU A 55 -4.83 1.96 -2.92
C GLU A 55 -3.83 2.89 -2.23
N VAL A 56 -3.49 3.99 -2.89
CA VAL A 56 -2.43 4.91 -2.46
C VAL A 56 -2.91 6.34 -2.66
N HIS A 57 -2.83 7.14 -1.60
CA HIS A 57 -3.18 8.55 -1.60
C HIS A 57 -2.00 9.35 -1.07
N GLN A 58 -1.45 10.23 -1.91
CA GLN A 58 -0.40 11.15 -1.49
C GLN A 58 -1.03 12.52 -1.18
N THR A 59 -0.69 13.08 -0.03
CA THR A 59 -0.99 14.49 0.28
C THR A 59 0.00 15.43 -0.38
N SER A 60 -0.24 16.73 -0.33
CA SER A 60 0.52 17.71 -1.10
C SER A 60 2.04 17.51 -1.02
N GLU A 61 2.66 17.18 0.12
CA GLU A 61 4.09 16.80 0.16
C GLU A 61 4.56 15.86 1.31
N HIS A 62 3.75 15.52 2.32
CA HIS A 62 4.28 14.98 3.58
C HIS A 62 3.87 13.56 3.95
N PHE A 63 2.72 13.10 3.46
CA PHE A 63 2.18 11.81 3.85
C PHE A 63 1.72 11.00 2.64
N ILE A 64 1.98 9.70 2.69
CA ILE A 64 1.36 8.70 1.84
C ILE A 64 0.49 7.80 2.72
N PHE A 65 -0.76 7.66 2.33
CA PHE A 65 -1.71 6.76 2.96
C PHE A 65 -1.97 5.61 2.01
N SER A 66 -1.95 4.39 2.52
CA SER A 66 -2.16 3.23 1.67
C SER A 66 -2.86 2.09 2.37
N THR A 67 -3.76 1.44 1.65
CA THR A 67 -4.17 0.06 1.93
C THR A 67 -3.21 -0.89 1.23
N PHE A 68 -2.84 -1.99 1.91
CA PHE A 68 -1.93 -2.99 1.35
C PHE A 68 -2.31 -4.40 1.75
N LEU A 69 -1.85 -5.38 0.97
CA LEU A 69 -1.89 -6.79 1.33
C LEU A 69 -0.51 -7.26 1.74
N ASN A 70 -0.46 -8.14 2.72
CA ASN A 70 0.66 -9.04 2.91
C ASN A 70 0.17 -10.46 2.61
N GLU A 71 0.46 -10.95 1.41
CA GLU A 71 -0.03 -12.25 0.93
C GLU A 71 0.55 -13.41 1.73
N GLU A 72 1.83 -13.33 2.11
CA GLU A 72 2.49 -14.38 2.91
C GLU A 72 1.83 -14.58 4.27
N ARG A 73 1.29 -13.50 4.85
CA ARG A 73 0.63 -13.50 6.16
C ARG A 73 -0.88 -13.50 6.06
N ASN A 74 -1.45 -13.44 4.85
CA ASN A 74 -2.88 -13.28 4.61
C ASN A 74 -3.48 -12.10 5.41
N GLN A 75 -2.85 -10.93 5.31
CA GLN A 75 -3.24 -9.73 6.07
C GLN A 75 -3.62 -8.56 5.15
N LEU A 76 -4.64 -7.82 5.57
CA LEU A 76 -4.96 -6.50 5.05
C LEU A 76 -4.35 -5.47 6.01
N GLY A 77 -3.71 -4.45 5.48
CA GLY A 77 -3.18 -3.36 6.27
C GLY A 77 -3.59 -2.00 5.76
N VAL A 78 -3.54 -1.03 6.66
CA VAL A 78 -3.57 0.41 6.37
C VAL A 78 -2.36 1.04 7.02
N LEU A 79 -1.73 1.97 6.34
CA LEU A 79 -0.61 2.72 6.88
C LEU A 79 -0.70 4.22 6.56
N GLU A 80 -0.11 4.99 7.45
CA GLU A 80 0.33 6.37 7.27
C GLU A 80 1.86 6.35 7.21
N TYR A 81 2.40 6.79 6.07
CA TYR A 81 3.84 6.91 5.86
C TYR A 81 4.23 8.37 5.80
N SER A 82 5.19 8.76 6.63
CA SER A 82 5.90 10.03 6.53
C SER A 82 7.41 9.77 6.45
N GLU A 83 8.18 10.76 6.01
CA GLU A 83 9.63 10.61 5.96
C GLU A 83 10.21 10.47 7.39
N GLY A 84 10.54 9.23 7.77
CA GLY A 84 11.16 8.90 9.06
C GLY A 84 10.23 8.19 10.05
N GLU A 85 8.92 8.14 9.78
CA GLU A 85 7.93 7.52 10.65
C GLU A 85 6.87 6.78 9.85
N VAL A 86 6.51 5.58 10.32
CA VAL A 86 5.45 4.78 9.72
C VAL A 86 4.54 4.27 10.82
N ILE A 87 3.26 4.57 10.71
CA ILE A 87 2.20 4.02 11.56
C ILE A 87 1.41 3.07 10.67
N ALA A 88 1.34 1.80 11.05
CA ALA A 88 0.62 0.80 10.29
C ALA A 88 -0.21 -0.07 11.23
N ASN A 89 -1.42 -0.38 10.82
CA ASN A 89 -2.25 -1.39 11.46
C ASN A 89 -2.58 -2.48 10.44
N THR A 90 -2.70 -3.70 10.92
CA THR A 90 -2.96 -4.88 10.09
C THR A 90 -4.03 -5.75 10.73
N SER A 91 -4.90 -6.32 9.90
CA SER A 91 -5.91 -7.29 10.29
C SER A 91 -5.76 -8.55 9.44
N GLU A 92 -6.04 -9.71 10.04
CA GLU A 92 -6.08 -10.98 9.32
C GLU A 92 -7.27 -11.01 8.35
N ILE A 93 -7.04 -11.47 7.13
CA ILE A 93 -8.10 -11.62 6.13
C ILE A 93 -8.77 -12.97 6.33
N LYS A 94 -10.07 -12.95 6.61
CA LYS A 94 -10.84 -14.19 6.72
C LYS A 94 -11.34 -14.59 5.33
N GLU A 95 -10.85 -15.71 4.80
CA GLU A 95 -11.15 -16.15 3.42
C GLU A 95 -12.66 -16.29 3.15
N ASP A 96 -13.43 -16.72 4.15
CA ASP A 96 -14.90 -16.88 4.05
C ASP A 96 -15.68 -15.57 4.26
N SER A 97 -15.03 -14.44 4.53
CA SER A 97 -15.74 -13.19 4.77
C SER A 97 -16.15 -12.52 3.46
N THR A 98 -17.33 -11.90 3.45
CA THR A 98 -17.74 -11.03 2.34
C THR A 98 -16.76 -9.86 2.16
N MET A 99 -16.21 -9.40 3.29
CA MET A 99 -15.39 -8.21 3.38
C MET A 99 -14.44 -8.35 4.57
N SER A 100 -13.25 -7.79 4.44
CA SER A 100 -12.30 -7.59 5.52
C SER A 100 -12.06 -6.10 5.69
N TYR A 101 -11.88 -5.64 6.92
CA TYR A 101 -11.55 -4.25 7.20
C TYR A 101 -10.42 -4.16 8.22
N VAL A 102 -9.75 -3.02 8.20
CA VAL A 102 -8.74 -2.64 9.19
C VAL A 102 -8.84 -1.14 9.42
N PHE A 103 -8.74 -0.73 10.67
CA PHE A 103 -8.76 0.66 11.07
C PHE A 103 -7.35 1.12 11.42
N LEU A 104 -7.03 2.37 11.11
CA LEU A 104 -5.82 3.03 11.57
C LEU A 104 -6.22 4.31 12.28
N ASP A 105 -6.02 4.36 13.60
CA ASP A 105 -6.02 5.61 14.35
C ASP A 105 -4.64 6.26 14.17
N GLY A 106 -4.47 6.98 13.06
CA GLY A 106 -3.22 7.65 12.74
C GLY A 106 -3.04 8.92 13.58
N ASP A 107 -1.80 9.38 13.68
CA ASP A 107 -1.48 10.63 14.37
C ASP A 107 -2.05 11.85 13.63
N TYR A 108 -2.14 11.77 12.30
CA TYR A 108 -2.67 12.85 11.48
C TYR A 108 -4.15 12.68 11.16
N ARG A 109 -4.55 11.48 10.72
CA ARG A 109 -5.91 11.16 10.29
C ARG A 109 -6.24 9.70 10.61
N ASN A 110 -7.52 9.47 10.82
CA ASN A 110 -8.05 8.13 10.96
C ASN A 110 -8.45 7.57 9.60
N TYR A 111 -8.24 6.28 9.42
CA TYR A 111 -8.51 5.62 8.16
C TYR A 111 -9.14 4.25 8.35
N LEU A 112 -10.11 3.98 7.49
CA LEU A 112 -10.72 2.67 7.33
C LEU A 112 -10.31 2.10 5.97
N GLY A 113 -9.51 1.03 6.00
CA GLY A 113 -9.21 0.22 4.83
C GLY A 113 -10.19 -0.93 4.73
N VAL A 114 -10.79 -1.10 3.56
CA VAL A 114 -11.77 -2.17 3.33
C VAL A 114 -11.40 -2.93 2.07
N ARG A 115 -11.41 -4.26 2.17
CA ARG A 115 -11.29 -5.20 1.05
C ARG A 115 -12.56 -6.01 0.93
N PHE A 116 -13.09 -6.11 -0.29
CA PHE A 116 -14.21 -6.96 -0.64
C PHE A 116 -13.70 -8.21 -1.34
N ASN A 117 -14.25 -9.37 -1.00
CA ASN A 117 -13.95 -10.59 -1.75
C ASN A 117 -14.67 -10.56 -3.11
N GLU A 118 -14.00 -11.05 -4.15
CA GLU A 118 -14.27 -10.82 -5.59
C GLU A 118 -15.61 -11.41 -6.12
N SER A 119 -16.53 -11.82 -5.24
CA SER A 119 -17.75 -12.53 -5.60
C SER A 119 -18.99 -11.65 -5.78
N MET A 120 -18.91 -10.33 -5.56
CA MET A 120 -20.13 -9.49 -5.52
C MET A 120 -20.22 -8.46 -6.66
N ASN A 121 -20.55 -8.95 -7.86
CA ASN A 121 -20.83 -8.14 -9.04
C ASN A 121 -21.98 -7.11 -8.86
N ASP A 122 -22.80 -7.27 -7.82
CA ASP A 122 -23.97 -6.44 -7.56
C ASP A 122 -23.76 -5.39 -6.46
N ILE A 123 -22.58 -5.27 -5.85
CA ILE A 123 -22.33 -4.20 -4.86
C ILE A 123 -22.45 -2.83 -5.55
N GLY A 124 -23.25 -1.96 -4.95
CA GLY A 124 -23.39 -0.56 -5.31
C GLY A 124 -22.66 0.37 -4.35
N LYS A 125 -22.85 0.17 -3.03
CA LYS A 125 -22.38 1.10 -1.99
C LYS A 125 -21.89 0.39 -0.74
N LEU A 126 -20.94 1.03 -0.06
CA LEU A 126 -20.59 0.76 1.34
C LEU A 126 -21.20 1.87 2.20
N VAL A 127 -21.90 1.49 3.25
CA VAL A 127 -22.35 2.40 4.30
C VAL A 127 -21.60 2.09 5.59
N VAL A 128 -20.92 3.10 6.11
CA VAL A 128 -20.23 3.08 7.39
C VAL A 128 -21.15 3.73 8.42
N GLU A 129 -21.53 2.98 9.45
CA GLU A 129 -22.40 3.45 10.53
C GLU A 129 -21.62 3.53 11.83
N THR A 130 -21.68 4.67 12.50
CA THR A 130 -21.04 4.92 13.81
C THR A 130 -22.01 4.64 14.96
N LYS A 131 -21.48 4.51 16.19
CA LYS A 131 -22.26 4.18 17.40
C LYS A 131 -23.28 5.26 17.77
N ASP A 132 -23.00 6.52 17.43
CA ASP A 132 -23.94 7.64 17.59
C ASP A 132 -25.06 7.69 16.53
N GLY A 133 -25.02 6.79 15.54
CA GLY A 133 -26.04 6.64 14.50
C GLY A 133 -25.77 7.42 13.21
N ASN A 134 -24.63 8.10 13.06
CA ASN A 134 -24.26 8.72 11.79
C ASN A 134 -23.99 7.65 10.73
N LYS A 135 -24.30 7.97 9.47
CA LYS A 135 -24.10 7.09 8.32
C LYS A 135 -23.36 7.82 7.22
N ILE A 136 -22.23 7.28 6.82
CA ILE A 136 -21.39 7.78 5.73
C ILE A 136 -21.48 6.76 4.59
N THR A 137 -21.79 7.22 3.39
CA THR A 137 -22.01 6.34 2.24
C THR A 137 -20.94 6.57 1.18
N HIS A 138 -20.34 5.49 0.70
CA HIS A 138 -19.34 5.48 -0.35
C HIS A 138 -19.85 4.66 -1.53
N ASP A 139 -19.89 5.27 -2.71
CA ASP A 139 -20.23 4.57 -3.94
C ASP A 139 -19.05 3.67 -4.37
N LEU A 140 -19.33 2.38 -4.53
CA LEU A 140 -18.36 1.36 -4.95
C LEU A 140 -18.50 1.00 -6.43
N TYR A 141 -19.69 1.25 -6.98
CA TYR A 141 -19.98 1.21 -8.40
C TYR A 141 -19.77 2.61 -8.99
N ASN A 142 -18.95 2.70 -10.04
CA ASN A 142 -18.80 3.82 -11.00
C ASN A 142 -17.31 4.01 -11.39
N ARG A 143 -16.59 2.92 -11.69
CA ARG A 143 -15.39 3.06 -12.52
C ARG A 143 -15.85 3.26 -13.97
N GLU A 144 -15.13 4.06 -14.75
CA GLU A 144 -15.44 4.32 -16.17
C GLU A 144 -15.52 3.01 -16.99
N ASP A 145 -14.88 1.95 -16.51
CA ASP A 145 -14.87 0.60 -17.09
C ASP A 145 -16.05 -0.29 -16.65
N GLY A 146 -16.96 0.21 -15.80
CA GLY A 146 -18.12 -0.52 -15.28
C GLY A 146 -17.80 -1.53 -14.17
N SER A 147 -16.55 -1.58 -13.69
CA SER A 147 -16.13 -2.46 -12.60
C SER A 147 -16.50 -1.91 -11.22
N THR A 148 -16.64 -2.83 -10.25
CA THR A 148 -16.81 -2.50 -8.83
C THR A 148 -15.43 -2.36 -8.18
N ARG A 149 -15.24 -1.36 -7.32
CA ARG A 149 -14.03 -1.27 -6.49
C ARG A 149 -13.96 -2.48 -5.56
N SER A 150 -12.92 -3.30 -5.68
CA SER A 150 -12.65 -4.43 -4.78
C SER A 150 -12.01 -4.00 -3.46
N ASN A 151 -11.54 -2.76 -3.38
CA ASN A 151 -10.95 -2.19 -2.17
C ASN A 151 -11.23 -0.69 -2.11
N ILE A 152 -11.26 -0.13 -0.90
CA ILE A 152 -11.38 1.30 -0.67
C ILE A 152 -10.60 1.72 0.59
N LEU A 153 -9.95 2.89 0.51
CA LEU A 153 -9.43 3.62 1.65
C LEU A 153 -10.36 4.81 1.95
N ILE A 154 -10.86 4.87 3.18
CA ILE A 154 -11.79 5.91 3.64
C ILE A 154 -11.11 6.70 4.75
N GLU A 155 -10.97 8.00 4.55
CA GLU A 155 -10.63 8.92 5.64
C GLU A 155 -11.84 9.13 6.55
N THR A 156 -11.62 9.05 7.85
CA THR A 156 -12.66 9.20 8.88
C THR A 156 -12.30 10.30 9.88
N SER A 157 -13.32 10.88 10.51
CA SER A 157 -13.17 11.82 11.62
C SER A 157 -13.40 11.19 12.99
N PHE A 158 -13.52 9.86 13.04
CA PHE A 158 -13.87 9.06 14.21
C PHE A 158 -12.87 7.90 14.33
N GLY A 159 -12.70 7.37 15.54
CA GLY A 159 -11.78 6.25 15.83
C GLY A 159 -12.43 4.88 15.64
N GLU A 160 -11.65 3.80 15.74
CA GLU A 160 -12.18 2.43 15.64
C GLU A 160 -13.31 2.19 16.67
N GLU A 161 -13.18 2.76 17.87
CA GLU A 161 -14.14 2.60 18.96
C GLU A 161 -15.52 3.20 18.67
N ASP A 162 -15.61 4.12 17.71
CA ASP A 162 -16.87 4.74 17.29
C ASP A 162 -17.57 3.97 16.18
N LEU A 163 -16.86 3.07 15.50
CA LEU A 163 -17.41 2.27 14.42
C LEU A 163 -18.43 1.25 14.97
N ARG A 164 -19.60 1.15 14.31
CA ARG A 164 -20.66 0.23 14.71
C ARG A 164 -20.91 -0.84 13.66
N ASN A 165 -21.17 -0.43 12.42
CA ASN A 165 -21.49 -1.36 11.35
C ASN A 165 -20.84 -0.96 10.04
N LEU A 166 -20.54 -1.98 9.24
CA LEU A 166 -20.22 -1.85 7.83
C LEU A 166 -21.30 -2.60 7.03
N ILE A 167 -21.96 -1.89 6.14
CA ILE A 167 -23.15 -2.38 5.43
C ILE A 167 -22.91 -2.28 3.93
N LEU A 168 -23.11 -3.37 3.21
CA LEU A 168 -23.07 -3.39 1.75
C LEU A 168 -24.48 -3.32 1.19
N ILE A 169 -24.66 -2.40 0.25
CA ILE A 169 -25.93 -2.18 -0.46
C ILE A 169 -25.71 -2.48 -1.94
N SER A 170 -26.64 -3.20 -2.56
CA SER A 170 -26.61 -3.53 -3.97
C SER A 170 -26.81 -2.30 -4.86
N LYS A 171 -26.60 -2.46 -6.18
CA LYS A 171 -26.92 -1.44 -7.18
C LYS A 171 -28.43 -1.12 -7.22
N SER A 172 -29.29 -2.08 -6.85
CA SER A 172 -30.75 -1.90 -6.76
C SER A 172 -31.21 -1.26 -5.43
N GLY A 173 -30.32 -1.11 -4.45
CA GLY A 173 -30.64 -0.53 -3.14
C GLY A 173 -30.99 -1.54 -2.05
N GLU A 174 -30.81 -2.84 -2.30
CA GLU A 174 -31.05 -3.90 -1.33
C GLU A 174 -29.83 -4.10 -0.42
N MET A 175 -30.05 -4.43 0.86
CA MET A 175 -28.95 -4.78 1.75
C MET A 175 -28.42 -6.17 1.40
N LEU A 176 -27.14 -6.25 1.04
CA LEU A 176 -26.47 -7.50 0.70
C LEU A 176 -25.79 -8.14 1.92
N TYR A 177 -25.22 -7.30 2.78
CA TYR A 177 -24.41 -7.74 3.90
C TYR A 177 -24.35 -6.67 4.99
N LYS A 178 -24.25 -7.11 6.24
CA LYS A 178 -24.01 -6.24 7.39
C LYS A 178 -23.02 -6.95 8.33
N GLN A 179 -21.91 -6.27 8.61
CA GLN A 179 -20.97 -6.66 9.65
C GLN A 179 -21.11 -5.73 10.83
N GLU A 180 -21.35 -6.28 12.00
CA GLU A 180 -21.29 -5.54 13.27
C GLU A 180 -19.83 -5.55 13.74
N VAL A 181 -19.35 -4.40 14.22
CA VAL A 181 -18.01 -4.23 14.78
C VAL A 181 -18.14 -4.35 16.30
N GLU A 182 -17.44 -5.33 16.87
CA GLU A 182 -17.44 -5.64 18.31
C GLU A 182 -16.55 -4.69 19.11
#